data_AF-A0A7C1FSW1-F1
#
_entry.id   AF-A0A7C1FSW1-F1
#
_cell.length_a   1.000
_cell.length_b   1.000
_cell.length_c   1.000
_cell.angle_alpha   90.00
_cell.angle_beta   90.00
_cell.angle_gamma   90.00
#
_symmetry.space_group_name_H-M   'P 1'
#
loop_
_entity.id
_entity.type
_entity.pdbx_description
1 polymer ?
#
loop_
_entity_poly.entity_id
_entity_poly.type
_entity_poly.pdbx_seq_one_letter_code
_entity_poly.pdbx_strand_id
1 'polypeptide(L)' 'MKVVHYQQVPAQPVDMPGAVGCLVRCLIGPDDGAPSFTMRLFEVAPGGNTPRHSHGYEHEVF' A
#
# COMPACT_ATOMS: atom_id res chain seq x y z
N MET A 1 -4.49 17.02 -11.73
CA MET A 1 -4.20 15.72 -12.35
C MET A 1 -2.79 15.30 -11.93
N LYS A 2 -2.65 14.19 -11.21
CA LYS A 2 -1.35 13.66 -10.76
C LYS A 2 -0.84 12.65 -11.77
N VAL A 3 0.39 12.83 -12.22
CA VAL A 3 1.12 11.86 -13.06
C VAL A 3 2.52 11.76 -12.47
N VAL A 4 2.84 10.62 -11.88
CA VAL A 4 4.11 10.41 -11.18
C VAL A 4 4.55 8.96 -11.32
N HIS A 5 5.86 8.74 -11.46
CA HIS A 5 6.42 7.40 -11.44
C HIS A 5 6.45 6.87 -10.00
N TYR A 6 6.06 5.62 -9.76
CA TYR A 6 5.91 5.08 -8.40
C TYR A 6 7.20 5.16 -7.56
N GLN A 7 8.38 5.10 -8.19
CA GLN A 7 9.67 5.23 -7.49
C GLN A 7 9.89 6.62 -6.87
N GLN A 8 9.16 7.64 -7.32
CA GLN A 8 9.21 9.00 -6.74
C GLN A 8 8.27 9.16 -5.54
N VAL A 9 7.36 8.20 -5.31
CA VAL A 9 6.50 8.17 -4.13
C VAL A 9 7.22 7.42 -3.02
N PRO A 10 7.49 8.01 -1.83
CA PRO A 10 8.23 7.34 -0.76
C PRO A 10 7.61 6.00 -0.36
N ALA A 11 8.46 4.98 -0.20
CA ALA A 11 8.06 3.74 0.47
C ALA A 11 8.12 3.93 1.98
N GLN A 12 7.14 3.39 2.67
CA GLN A 12 7.08 3.33 4.11
C GLN A 12 6.98 1.86 4.56
N PRO A 13 7.52 1.48 5.72
CA PRO A 13 7.23 0.18 6.31
C PRO A 13 5.71 -0.01 6.47
N VAL A 14 5.22 -1.24 6.24
CA VAL A 14 3.85 -1.58 6.61
C VAL A 14 3.73 -1.59 8.13
N ASP A 15 3.06 -0.58 8.68
CA ASP A 15 2.84 -0.43 10.11
C ASP A 15 1.63 -1.27 10.56
N MET A 16 1.86 -2.58 10.72
CA MET A 16 0.88 -3.52 11.24
C MET A 16 1.61 -4.55 12.11
N PRO A 17 1.18 -4.80 13.36
CA PRO A 17 1.77 -5.85 14.21
C PRO A 17 1.82 -7.20 13.50
N GLY A 18 3.01 -7.78 13.40
CA GLY A 18 3.24 -9.05 12.71
C GLY A 18 3.64 -8.92 11.23
N ALA A 19 3.62 -7.72 10.64
CA ALA A 19 4.20 -7.50 9.32
C ALA A 19 5.73 -7.52 9.41
N VAL A 20 6.38 -8.22 8.47
CA VAL A 20 7.84 -8.35 8.39
C VAL A 20 8.28 -8.15 6.95
N GLY A 21 9.27 -7.29 6.71
CA GLY A 21 9.86 -7.12 5.38
C GLY A 21 8.89 -6.61 4.30
N CYS A 22 7.85 -5.87 4.69
CA CYS A 22 6.87 -5.29 3.77
C CYS A 22 6.99 -3.77 3.73
N LEU A 23 7.04 -3.21 2.51
CA LEU A 23 6.93 -1.78 2.26
C LEU A 23 5.63 -1.47 1.53
N VAL A 24 5.13 -0.25 1.71
CA VAL A 24 3.94 0.27 1.03
C VAL A 24 4.20 1.67 0.49
N ARG A 25 3.66 1.95 -0.70
CA ARG A 25 3.57 3.28 -1.31
C ARG A 25 2.09 3.63 -1.52
N CYS A 26 1.64 4.76 -0.99
CA CYS A 26 0.33 5.31 -1.33
C CYS A 26 0.44 6.11 -2.64
N LEU A 27 0.03 5.51 -3.76
CA LEU A 27 0.21 6.10 -5.09
C LEU A 27 -0.85 7.15 -5.39
N ILE A 28 -2.11 6.82 -5.09
CA ILE A 28 -3.28 7.67 -5.26
C ILE A 28 -4.13 7.54 -4.00
N GLY A 29 -4.37 8.63 -3.28
CA GLY A 29 -5.18 8.64 -2.05
C GLY A 29 -5.97 9.94 -1.83
N PRO A 30 -6.54 10.13 -0.62
CA PRO A 30 -7.31 11.34 -0.28
C PRO A 30 -6.54 12.65 -0.50
N ASP A 31 -5.23 12.67 -0.20
CA ASP A 31 -4.35 13.83 -0.41
C ASP A 31 -4.18 14.20 -1.90
N ASP A 32 -4.46 13.25 -2.80
CA ASP A 32 -4.45 13.46 -4.25
C ASP A 32 -5.85 13.80 -4.81
N GLY A 33 -6.87 13.87 -3.96
CA GLY A 33 -8.27 14.08 -4.34
C GLY A 33 -8.98 12.83 -4.85
N ALA A 34 -8.52 11.63 -4.49
CA ALA A 34 -9.18 10.38 -4.89
C ALA A 34 -10.57 10.27 -4.21
N PRO A 35 -11.67 10.10 -4.97
CA PRO A 35 -13.01 10.25 -4.43
C PRO A 35 -13.58 8.98 -3.77
N SER A 36 -12.95 7.81 -3.96
CA SER A 36 -13.61 6.53 -3.62
C SER A 36 -12.67 5.44 -3.11
N PHE A 37 -11.47 5.30 -3.69
CA PHE A 37 -10.52 4.25 -3.30
C PHE A 37 -9.09 4.77 -3.31
N THR A 38 -8.21 4.04 -2.62
CA THR A 38 -6.78 4.34 -2.54
C THR A 38 -5.99 3.27 -3.31
N MET A 39 -5.15 3.68 -4.25
CA MET A 39 -4.22 2.79 -4.93
C MET A 39 -2.90 2.73 -4.16
N ARG A 40 -2.49 1.52 -3.78
CA ARG A 40 -1.24 1.27 -3.06
C ARG A 40 -0.41 0.24 -3.81
N LEU A 41 0.90 0.39 -3.73
CA LEU A 41 1.86 -0.62 -4.19
C LEU A 41 2.56 -1.19 -2.97
N PHE A 42 2.54 -2.51 -2.86
CA PHE A 42 3.23 -3.25 -1.80
C PHE A 42 4.46 -3.94 -2.36
N GLU A 43 5.57 -3.87 -1.63
CA GLU A 43 6.80 -4.62 -1.92
C GLU A 43 7.03 -5.57 -0.75
N VAL A 44 7.08 -6.88 -1.02
CA VAL A 44 7.33 -7.91 0.01
C VAL A 44 8.70 -8.51 -0.26
N ALA A 45 9.64 -8.29 0.66
CA ALA A 45 10.99 -8.84 0.58
C ALA A 45 10.96 -10.38 0.75
N PRO A 46 12.03 -11.09 0.33
CA PRO A 46 12.17 -12.52 0.61
C PRO A 46 12.02 -12.82 2.11
N GLY A 47 11.13 -13.77 2.46
CA GLY A 47 10.79 -14.11 3.85
C GLY A 47 9.84 -13.12 4.54
N GLY A 48 9.42 -12.05 3.86
CA GLY A 48 8.45 -11.09 4.36
C GLY A 48 7.02 -11.64 4.37
N ASN A 49 6.18 -11.07 5.22
CA ASN A 49 4.78 -11.46 5.37
C ASN A 49 3.94 -10.36 6.00
N THR A 50 2.63 -10.51 5.88
CA THR A 50 1.62 -9.80 6.67
C THR A 50 0.79 -10.81 7.46
N PRO A 51 0.27 -10.46 8.65
CA PRO A 51 -0.53 -11.38 9.44
C PRO A 51 -1.87 -11.67 8.74
N ARG A 52 -2.41 -12.87 8.94
CA ARG A 52 -3.78 -13.18 8.54
C ARG A 52 -4.75 -12.27 9.30
N HIS A 53 -5.60 -11.56 8.57
CA HIS A 53 -6.61 -10.65 9.13
C HIS A 53 -7.85 -10.58 8.24
N SER A 54 -8.89 -9.88 8.70
CA SER A 54 -10.11 -9.59 7.94
C SER A 54 -10.66 -8.22 8.29
N HIS A 55 -11.44 -7.63 7.37
CA HIS A 55 -12.08 -6.32 7.52
C HIS A 55 -13.26 -6.23 6.55
N GLY A 56 -14.15 -5.27 6.81
CA GLY A 56 -15.40 -5.07 6.06
C GLY A 56 -15.28 -4.34 4.72
N TYR A 57 -14.06 -4.10 4.24
CA TYR A 57 -13.78 -3.54 2.91
C TYR A 57 -13.05 -4.57 2.05
N GLU A 58 -13.25 -4.46 0.74
CA GLU A 58 -12.66 -5.30 -0.28
C GLU A 58 -11.18 -4.98 -0.52
N HIS A 59 -10.49 -5.93 -1.17
CA HIS A 59 -9.20 -5.70 -1.81
C HIS A 59 -9.31 -6.08 -3.28
N GLU A 60 -8.87 -5.18 -4.16
CA GLU A 60 -8.62 -5.47 -5.57
C GLU A 60 -7.11 -5.45 -5.80
N VAL A 61 -6.52 -6.57 -6.22
CA VAL A 61 -5.06 -6.78 -6.32
C VAL A 61 -4.71 -7.30 -7.71
N PHE A 62 -3.61 -6.81 -8.29
CA PHE A 62 -3.07 -7.21 -9.60
C PHE A 62 -1.56 -7.42 -9.55
#